data_AF-A0A2N1Q7K0-F1
#
_entry.id   AF-A0A2N1Q7K0-F1
#
_cell.length_a   1.000
_cell.length_b   1.000
_cell.length_c   1.000
_cell.angle_alpha   90.00
_cell.angle_beta   90.00
_cell.angle_gamma   90.00
#
_symmetry.space_group_name_H-M   'P 1'
#
loop_
_entity.id
_entity.type
_entity.pdbx_description
1 polymer ?
#
loop_
_entity_poly.entity_id
_entity_poly.type
_entity_poly.pdbx_seq_one_letter_code
_entity_poly.pdbx_strand_id
1 'polypeptide(L)'
;MQSYSLSCSFTLDYNVEQVTLDLHFSKQFALKYKMTSDQLSLIETEITKFLHRYDYRKLNYFYETGITEVFDTLMRFTFRKCKYPLRTVAVCKVTKTGLKCAHFEEVTIVKLRKSKRLDHLKVPLKFVNIENFEEVLDKQKSFLTDVKAHLVEIIDRDQKIV
;
A
#
# COMPACT_ATOMS: atom_id res chain seq x y z
N MET A 1 14.21 13.53 17.69
CA MET A 1 12.97 13.32 16.90
C MET A 1 12.71 11.83 16.85
N GLN A 2 11.51 11.39 17.22
CA GLN A 2 11.14 9.98 17.13
C GLN A 2 10.97 9.61 15.65
N SER A 3 11.77 8.69 15.15
CA SER A 3 11.65 8.17 13.79
C SER A 3 10.51 7.15 13.75
N TYR A 4 9.48 7.40 12.96
CA TYR A 4 8.41 6.43 12.74
C TYR A 4 8.80 5.56 11.55
N SER A 5 8.95 4.26 11.80
CA SER A 5 9.32 3.28 10.79
C SER A 5 8.15 2.35 10.46
N LEU A 6 8.06 1.92 9.21
CA LEU A 6 7.16 0.88 8.76
C LEU A 6 7.80 0.06 7.64
N SER A 7 7.36 -1.19 7.50
CA SER A 7 7.71 -2.03 6.35
C SER A 7 6.63 -1.92 5.29
N CYS A 8 7.05 -1.69 4.04
CA CYS A 8 6.18 -1.89 2.88
C CYS A 8 5.88 -3.39 2.77
N SER A 9 4.61 -3.76 2.74
CA SER A 9 4.19 -5.16 2.61
C SER A 9 4.50 -5.68 1.21
N PHE A 10 4.02 -4.95 0.21
CA PHE A 10 4.20 -5.24 -1.20
C PHE A 10 3.88 -4.02 -2.06
N THR A 11 4.38 -4.00 -3.29
CA THR A 11 3.89 -3.09 -4.32
C THR A 11 2.93 -3.81 -5.26
N LEU A 12 2.05 -3.03 -5.86
CA LEU A 12 1.03 -3.48 -6.79
C LEU A 12 1.08 -2.60 -8.03
N ASP A 13 1.19 -3.24 -9.19
CA ASP A 13 1.15 -2.62 -10.51
C ASP A 13 -0.06 -3.17 -11.27
N TYR A 14 -1.05 -2.32 -11.50
CA TYR A 14 -2.26 -2.66 -12.25
C TYR A 14 -2.20 -2.06 -13.64
N ASN A 15 -2.30 -2.90 -14.67
CA ASN A 15 -2.42 -2.48 -16.07
C ASN A 15 -3.88 -2.57 -16.49
N VAL A 16 -4.47 -1.43 -16.86
CA VAL A 16 -5.88 -1.34 -17.24
C VAL A 16 -6.13 -1.91 -18.63
N GLU A 17 -5.20 -1.71 -19.57
CA GLU A 17 -5.34 -2.19 -20.96
C GLU A 17 -5.28 -3.72 -21.04
N GLN A 18 -4.38 -4.33 -20.28
CA GLN A 18 -4.19 -5.78 -20.24
C GLN A 18 -5.03 -6.49 -19.16
N VAL A 19 -5.63 -5.71 -18.26
CA VAL A 19 -6.35 -6.20 -17.07
C VAL A 19 -5.50 -7.19 -16.26
N THR A 20 -4.24 -6.82 -16.03
CA THR A 20 -3.26 -7.60 -15.27
C THR A 20 -2.88 -6.88 -13.98
N LEU A 21 -2.58 -7.66 -12.95
CA LEU A 21 -2.15 -7.17 -11.65
C LEU A 21 -0.88 -7.88 -11.22
N ASP A 22 0.21 -7.13 -11.15
CA ASP A 22 1.51 -7.60 -10.71
C ASP A 22 1.76 -7.16 -9.27
N LEU A 23 2.11 -8.12 -8.41
CA LEU A 23 2.41 -7.90 -7.00
C LEU A 23 3.86 -8.27 -6.75
N HIS A 24 4.60 -7.39 -6.07
CA HIS A 24 5.96 -7.66 -5.60
C HIS A 24 5.99 -7.57 -4.08
N PHE A 25 6.15 -8.71 -3.42
CA PHE A 25 6.16 -8.84 -1.98
C PHE A 25 7.54 -8.58 -1.40
N SER A 26 7.57 -7.91 -0.24
CA SER A 26 8.77 -7.92 0.59
C SER A 26 9.07 -9.32 1.14
N LYS A 27 10.34 -9.65 1.38
CA LYS A 27 10.76 -10.89 2.05
C LYS A 27 10.10 -11.04 3.40
N GLN A 28 10.02 -9.95 4.19
CA GLN A 28 9.37 -9.98 5.50
C GLN A 28 7.90 -10.41 5.38
N PHE A 29 7.17 -9.84 4.42
CA PHE A 29 5.78 -10.19 4.17
C PHE A 29 5.64 -11.62 3.62
N ALA A 30 6.44 -11.99 2.62
CA ALA A 30 6.43 -13.32 2.03
C ALA A 30 6.69 -14.41 3.09
N LEU A 31 7.63 -14.18 4.01
CA LEU A 31 7.92 -15.07 5.14
C LEU A 31 6.73 -15.15 6.11
N LYS A 32 6.20 -14.00 6.53
CA LYS A 32 5.05 -13.92 7.45
C LYS A 32 3.83 -14.69 6.94
N TYR A 33 3.54 -14.59 5.64
CA TYR A 33 2.41 -15.24 5.00
C TYR A 33 2.75 -16.59 4.34
N LYS A 34 3.99 -17.07 4.50
CA LYS A 34 4.51 -18.32 3.93
C LYS A 34 4.20 -18.43 2.43
N MET A 35 4.51 -17.37 1.69
CA MET A 35 4.39 -17.30 0.23
C MET A 35 5.55 -18.06 -0.41
N THR A 36 5.28 -18.73 -1.53
CA THR A 36 6.27 -19.53 -2.27
C THR A 36 7.10 -18.70 -3.24
N SER A 37 6.65 -17.48 -3.56
CA SER A 37 7.33 -16.52 -4.40
C SER A 37 7.17 -15.11 -3.82
N ASP A 38 8.14 -14.26 -4.11
CA ASP A 38 8.14 -12.81 -3.86
C ASP A 38 7.38 -12.03 -4.94
N GLN A 39 6.85 -12.71 -5.96
CA GLN A 39 6.06 -12.10 -7.02
C GLN A 39 4.79 -12.89 -7.31
N LEU A 40 3.73 -12.19 -7.73
CA LEU A 40 2.47 -12.79 -8.17
C LEU A 40 1.85 -11.91 -9.26
N SER A 41 1.72 -12.48 -10.44
CA SER A 41 0.97 -11.88 -11.56
C SER A 41 -0.40 -12.53 -11.67
N LEU A 42 -1.44 -11.71 -11.76
CA LEU A 42 -2.83 -12.16 -11.84
C LEU A 42 -3.50 -11.59 -13.09
N ILE A 43 -4.32 -12.41 -13.74
CA ILE A 43 -5.24 -11.97 -14.79
C ILE A 43 -6.62 -11.63 -14.20
N GLU A 44 -7.49 -10.97 -14.96
CA GLU A 44 -8.83 -10.52 -14.51
C GLU A 44 -9.62 -11.53 -13.66
N THR A 45 -9.73 -12.78 -14.11
CA THR A 45 -10.50 -13.82 -13.41
C THR A 45 -9.90 -14.21 -12.05
N GLU A 46 -8.61 -13.97 -11.86
CA GLU A 46 -7.89 -14.22 -10.61
C GLU A 46 -7.89 -12.96 -9.73
N ILE A 47 -7.76 -11.79 -10.34
CA ILE A 47 -7.88 -10.49 -9.66
C ILE A 47 -9.19 -10.42 -8.89
N THR A 48 -10.32 -10.77 -9.51
CA THR A 48 -11.64 -10.73 -8.86
C THR A 48 -11.83 -11.71 -7.71
N LYS A 49 -10.98 -12.75 -7.63
CA LYS A 49 -10.94 -13.70 -6.50
C LYS A 49 -9.97 -13.23 -5.41
N PHE A 50 -8.88 -12.58 -5.82
CA PHE A 50 -7.80 -12.13 -4.94
C PHE A 50 -8.12 -10.80 -4.26
N LEU A 51 -8.66 -9.84 -5.00
CA LEU A 51 -9.12 -8.55 -4.50
C LEU A 51 -10.60 -8.59 -4.18
N HIS A 52 -10.99 -7.93 -3.09
CA HIS A 52 -12.41 -7.74 -2.81
C HIS A 52 -13.09 -6.98 -3.95
N ARG A 53 -14.33 -7.38 -4.32
CA ARG A 53 -15.06 -6.83 -5.49
C ARG A 53 -15.09 -5.31 -5.57
N TYR A 54 -15.28 -4.63 -4.43
CA TYR A 54 -15.31 -3.17 -4.38
C TYR A 54 -13.93 -2.54 -4.56
N ASP A 55 -12.88 -3.22 -4.11
CA ASP A 55 -11.51 -2.71 -4.23
C ASP A 55 -10.97 -2.95 -5.64
N TYR A 56 -11.42 -4.01 -6.34
CA TYR A 56 -11.21 -4.14 -7.77
C TYR A 56 -11.84 -2.98 -8.56
N ARG A 57 -13.11 -2.63 -8.29
CA ARG A 57 -13.77 -1.48 -8.95
C ARG A 57 -13.06 -0.15 -8.70
N LYS A 58 -12.44 0.03 -7.52
CA LYS A 58 -11.66 1.23 -7.20
C LYS A 58 -10.47 1.41 -8.16
N LEU A 59 -9.83 0.32 -8.60
CA LEU A 59 -8.69 0.40 -9.51
C LEU A 59 -9.09 1.12 -10.80
N ASN A 60 -10.18 0.67 -11.44
CA ASN A 60 -10.69 1.32 -12.65
C ASN A 60 -11.16 2.75 -12.37
N TYR A 61 -11.91 2.96 -11.29
CA TYR A 61 -12.42 4.28 -10.92
C TYR A 61 -11.30 5.33 -10.79
N PHE A 62 -10.23 5.01 -10.06
CA PHE A 62 -9.13 5.96 -9.85
C PHE A 62 -8.36 6.26 -11.14
N TYR A 63 -8.20 5.27 -12.01
CA TYR A 63 -7.61 5.48 -13.33
C TYR A 63 -8.48 6.40 -14.19
N GLU A 64 -9.77 6.07 -14.33
CA GLU A 64 -10.73 6.81 -15.15
C GLU A 64 -10.96 8.23 -14.66
N THR A 65 -10.91 8.45 -13.35
CA THR A 65 -11.02 9.79 -12.74
C THR A 65 -9.81 10.66 -13.06
N GLY A 66 -8.68 10.06 -13.47
CA GLY A 66 -7.48 10.80 -13.87
C GLY A 66 -6.81 11.54 -12.70
N ILE A 67 -6.80 10.94 -11.50
CA ILE A 67 -6.16 11.55 -10.33
C ILE A 67 -4.66 11.73 -10.62
N THR A 68 -4.21 12.98 -10.68
CA THR A 68 -2.83 13.34 -11.00
C THR A 68 -1.89 13.24 -9.80
N GLU A 69 -2.43 13.45 -8.61
CA GLU A 69 -1.69 13.44 -7.36
C GLU A 69 -1.59 12.03 -6.76
N VAL A 70 -0.66 11.86 -5.81
CA VAL A 70 -0.62 10.64 -5.00
C VAL A 70 -1.79 10.65 -4.03
N PHE A 71 -2.44 9.50 -3.87
CA PHE A 71 -3.60 9.34 -3.02
C PHE A 71 -3.50 8.06 -2.21
N ASP A 72 -4.33 7.95 -1.18
CA ASP A 72 -4.43 6.74 -0.37
C ASP A 72 -5.82 6.12 -0.39
N THR A 73 -5.85 4.80 -0.28
CA THR A 73 -7.10 4.04 -0.26
C THR A 73 -6.93 2.76 0.54
N LEU A 74 -8.04 2.25 1.08
CA LEU A 74 -8.07 0.94 1.73
C LEU A 74 -8.36 -0.13 0.70
N MET A 75 -7.58 -1.22 0.75
CA MET A 75 -7.75 -2.38 -0.12
C MET A 75 -7.75 -3.68 0.69
N ARG A 76 -8.57 -4.64 0.26
CA ARG A 76 -8.70 -5.96 0.89
C ARG A 76 -8.26 -7.06 -0.05
N PHE A 77 -7.36 -7.90 0.45
CA PHE A 77 -6.74 -8.97 -0.30
C PHE A 77 -7.01 -10.33 0.36
N THR A 78 -7.40 -11.31 -0.43
CA THR A 78 -7.65 -12.68 0.00
C THR A 78 -6.38 -13.50 -0.23
N PHE A 79 -5.65 -13.80 0.83
CA PHE A 79 -4.54 -14.74 0.80
C PHE A 79 -5.00 -16.11 1.32
N ARG A 80 -4.63 -17.20 0.65
CA ARG A 80 -5.09 -18.58 0.97
C ARG A 80 -4.90 -18.99 2.44
N LYS A 81 -3.89 -18.44 3.12
CA LYS A 81 -3.55 -18.76 4.52
C LYS A 81 -4.19 -17.80 5.54
N CYS A 82 -4.98 -16.82 5.10
CA CYS A 82 -5.67 -15.88 5.99
C CYS A 82 -7.14 -16.25 6.13
N LYS A 83 -7.62 -16.37 7.38
CA LYS A 83 -9.04 -16.59 7.67
C LYS A 83 -9.93 -15.43 7.21
N TYR A 84 -9.38 -14.22 7.19
CA TYR A 84 -10.07 -12.99 6.80
C TYR A 84 -9.24 -12.23 5.77
N PRO A 85 -9.87 -11.40 4.92
CA PRO A 85 -9.12 -10.56 3.98
C PRO A 85 -8.12 -9.67 4.72
N LEU A 86 -6.89 -9.62 4.20
CA LEU A 86 -5.89 -8.68 4.66
C LEU A 86 -6.28 -7.28 4.22
N ARG A 87 -6.49 -6.38 5.18
CA ARG A 87 -6.70 -4.95 4.94
C ARG A 87 -5.36 -4.22 4.88
N THR A 88 -5.15 -3.44 3.83
CA THR A 88 -3.97 -2.59 3.69
C THR A 88 -4.39 -1.15 3.41
N VAL A 89 -3.56 -0.21 3.86
CA VAL A 89 -3.55 1.17 3.37
C VAL A 89 -2.60 1.18 2.18
N ALA A 90 -3.13 1.50 1.01
CA ALA A 90 -2.40 1.64 -0.23
C ALA A 90 -2.10 3.13 -0.46
N VAL A 91 -0.86 3.45 -0.82
CA VAL A 91 -0.48 4.77 -1.35
C VAL A 91 -0.25 4.59 -2.84
N CYS A 92 -1.03 5.27 -3.66
CA CYS A 92 -1.18 4.99 -5.09
C CYS A 92 -0.89 6.23 -5.94
N LYS A 93 -0.44 5.97 -7.17
CA LYS A 93 -0.28 6.96 -8.23
C LYS A 93 -0.82 6.40 -9.54
N VAL A 94 -1.62 7.19 -10.24
CA VAL A 94 -2.03 6.87 -11.60
C VAL A 94 -0.83 6.96 -12.52
N THR A 95 -0.67 5.96 -13.38
CA THR A 95 0.37 5.91 -14.41
C THR A 95 -0.28 5.96 -15.79
N LYS A 96 0.52 6.04 -16.86
CA LYS A 96 0.00 6.06 -18.23
C LYS A 96 -0.83 4.83 -18.60
N THR A 97 -0.56 3.68 -17.98
CA THR A 97 -1.15 2.38 -18.35
C THR A 97 -2.05 1.81 -17.25
N GLY A 98 -2.23 2.52 -16.13
CA GLY A 98 -3.04 2.04 -15.01
C GLY A 98 -2.62 2.63 -13.66
N LEU A 99 -2.41 1.80 -12.64
CA LEU A 99 -2.07 2.25 -11.28
C LEU A 99 -0.83 1.56 -10.74
N LYS A 100 -0.10 2.31 -9.92
CA LYS A 100 1.02 1.81 -9.11
C LYS A 100 0.77 2.15 -7.66
N CYS A 101 0.89 1.17 -6.77
CA CYS A 101 0.57 1.33 -5.35
C CYS A 101 1.63 0.67 -4.46
N ALA A 102 1.94 1.31 -3.33
CA ALA A 102 2.68 0.72 -2.22
C ALA A 102 1.69 0.39 -1.09
N HIS A 103 1.72 -0.86 -0.61
CA HIS A 103 0.78 -1.35 0.39
C HIS A 103 1.42 -1.52 1.76
N PHE A 104 0.71 -1.06 2.78
CA PHE A 104 1.10 -1.18 4.18
C PHE A 104 -0.04 -1.81 4.96
N GLU A 105 0.25 -2.79 5.82
CA GLU A 105 -0.78 -3.39 6.67
C GLU A 105 -1.47 -2.32 7.51
N GLU A 106 -2.81 -2.27 7.43
CA GLU A 106 -3.61 -1.24 8.09
C GLU A 106 -3.37 -1.22 9.61
N VAL A 107 -3.24 -2.41 10.22
CA VAL A 107 -2.96 -2.56 11.65
C VAL A 107 -1.68 -1.84 12.08
N THR A 108 -0.66 -1.82 11.21
CA THR A 108 0.62 -1.15 11.48
C THR A 108 0.45 0.36 11.42
N ILE A 109 -0.24 0.88 10.41
CA ILE A 109 -0.56 2.31 10.30
C ILE A 109 -1.39 2.78 11.50
N VAL A 110 -2.42 2.04 11.89
CA VAL A 110 -3.27 2.37 13.05
C VAL A 110 -2.45 2.39 14.34
N LYS A 111 -1.53 1.44 14.53
CA LYS A 111 -0.62 1.44 15.69
C LYS A 111 0.28 2.68 15.70
N LEU A 112 0.90 3.02 14.57
CA LEU A 112 1.74 4.21 14.45
C LEU A 112 0.96 5.49 14.77
N ARG A 113 -0.26 5.63 14.24
CA ARG A 113 -1.14 6.77 14.53
C ARG A 113 -1.50 6.88 16.01
N LYS A 114 -1.78 5.75 16.66
CA LYS A 114 -2.03 5.72 18.11
C LYS A 114 -0.78 6.15 18.90
N SER A 115 0.39 5.60 18.57
CA SER A 115 1.64 5.99 19.22
C SER A 115 1.93 7.48 19.05
N LYS A 116 1.73 8.03 17.85
CA LYS A 116 1.91 9.47 17.58
C LYS A 116 0.96 10.36 18.37
N ARG A 117 -0.30 9.94 18.57
CA ARG A 117 -1.26 10.67 19.40
C ARG A 117 -0.91 10.67 20.88
N LEU A 118 -0.24 9.62 21.35
CA LEU A 118 0.25 9.52 22.73
C LEU A 118 1.54 10.30 22.95
N ASP A 119 2.24 10.69 21.89
CA ASP A 119 3.43 11.54 21.97
C ASP A 119 3.05 12.94 22.48
N HIS A 120 3.44 13.23 23.71
CA HIS A 120 3.10 14.46 24.43
C HIS A 120 3.60 15.73 23.74
N LEU A 121 4.60 15.61 22.87
CA LEU A 121 5.22 16.74 22.20
C LEU A 121 4.35 17.30 21.06
N LYS A 122 3.34 16.56 20.57
CA LYS A 122 2.45 16.92 19.44
C LYS A 122 3.18 17.50 18.22
N VAL A 123 4.45 17.18 18.04
CA VAL A 123 5.26 17.74 16.95
C VAL A 123 4.77 17.11 15.64
N PRO A 124 4.54 17.90 14.57
CA PRO A 124 4.21 17.37 13.26
C PRO A 124 5.26 16.37 12.80
N LEU A 125 4.80 15.24 12.25
CA LEU A 125 5.71 14.25 11.71
C LEU A 125 6.38 14.85 10.48
N LYS A 126 7.71 14.82 10.43
CA LYS A 126 8.45 15.37 9.27
C LYS A 126 8.88 14.31 8.29
N PHE A 127 9.05 13.06 8.75
CA PHE A 127 9.55 11.97 7.93
C PHE A 127 9.06 10.64 8.45
N VAL A 128 8.96 9.69 7.53
CA VAL A 128 8.62 8.30 7.77
C VAL A 128 9.69 7.42 7.11
N ASN A 129 10.24 6.48 7.86
CA ASN A 129 11.22 5.54 7.33
C ASN A 129 10.53 4.27 6.82
N ILE A 130 10.82 3.87 5.58
CA ILE A 130 10.37 2.59 5.03
C ILE A 130 11.55 1.62 5.13
N GLU A 131 11.48 0.67 6.06
CA GLU A 131 12.65 -0.14 6.47
C GLU A 131 13.21 -1.00 5.34
N ASN A 132 12.34 -1.49 4.46
CA ASN A 132 12.67 -2.39 3.37
C ASN A 132 12.54 -1.71 1.99
N PHE A 133 12.91 -0.43 1.90
CA PHE A 133 12.73 0.32 0.66
C PHE A 133 13.54 -0.25 -0.52
N GLU A 134 14.81 -0.63 -0.30
CA GLU A 134 15.71 -1.17 -1.35
C GLU A 134 15.21 -2.49 -1.92
N GLU A 135 14.37 -3.18 -1.15
CA GLU A 135 13.81 -4.43 -1.59
C GLU A 135 12.62 -4.24 -2.53
N VAL A 136 11.70 -3.34 -2.18
CA VAL A 136 10.37 -3.28 -2.82
C VAL A 136 10.25 -2.11 -3.82
N LEU A 137 11.04 -1.05 -3.64
CA LEU A 137 10.87 0.22 -4.35
C LEU A 137 12.13 0.75 -5.05
N ASP A 138 13.22 -0.03 -5.09
CA ASP A 138 14.54 0.42 -5.57
C ASP A 138 14.53 0.93 -7.03
N LYS A 139 13.71 0.31 -7.89
CA LYS A 139 13.53 0.73 -9.28
C LYS A 139 12.62 1.96 -9.46
N GLN A 140 12.10 2.53 -8.38
CA GLN A 140 10.98 3.49 -8.39
C GLN A 140 11.25 4.71 -7.49
N LYS A 141 12.45 5.30 -7.59
CA LYS A 141 12.91 6.39 -6.71
C LYS A 141 11.99 7.62 -6.66
N SER A 142 11.38 8.01 -7.78
CA SER A 142 10.43 9.13 -7.81
C SER A 142 9.15 8.82 -7.03
N PHE A 143 8.57 7.65 -7.27
CA PHE A 143 7.38 7.17 -6.56
C PHE A 143 7.63 7.03 -5.05
N LEU A 144 8.81 6.57 -4.65
CA LEU A 144 9.19 6.44 -3.24
C LEU A 144 9.10 7.77 -2.47
N THR A 145 9.58 8.87 -3.09
CA THR A 145 9.56 10.19 -2.44
C THR A 145 8.12 10.63 -2.19
N ASP A 146 7.26 10.46 -3.19
CA ASP A 146 5.84 10.76 -3.08
C ASP A 146 5.17 9.88 -2.01
N VAL A 147 5.49 8.58 -1.95
CA VAL A 147 4.96 7.66 -0.93
C VAL A 147 5.36 8.10 0.48
N LYS A 148 6.62 8.44 0.72
CA LYS A 148 7.10 8.88 2.03
C LYS A 148 6.41 10.17 2.48
N ALA A 149 6.25 11.15 1.58
CA ALA A 149 5.55 12.39 1.86
C ALA A 149 4.08 12.12 2.20
N HIS A 150 3.40 11.28 1.42
CA HIS A 150 1.99 10.96 1.64
C HIS A 150 1.75 10.16 2.93
N LEU A 151 2.68 9.28 3.32
CA LEU A 151 2.61 8.54 4.58
C LEU A 151 2.68 9.45 5.81
N VAL A 152 3.46 10.53 5.74
CA VAL A 152 3.49 11.55 6.80
C VAL A 152 2.08 12.08 7.00
N GLU A 153 1.39 12.46 5.93
CA GLU A 153 0.01 12.94 6.01
C GLU A 153 -0.95 11.89 6.57
N ILE A 154 -0.88 10.64 6.09
CA ILE A 154 -1.74 9.54 6.57
C ILE A 154 -1.61 9.37 8.09
N ILE A 155 -0.38 9.41 8.60
CA ILE A 155 -0.10 9.23 10.02
C ILE A 155 -0.54 10.47 10.81
N ASP A 156 -0.40 11.66 10.23
CA ASP A 156 -0.72 12.93 10.87
C ASP A 156 -2.20 13.29 10.87
N ARG A 157 -2.99 12.75 9.94
CA ARG A 157 -4.45 12.96 9.86
C ARG A 157 -5.11 12.58 11.18
N ASP A 158 -6.24 13.20 11.49
CA ASP A 158 -7.05 12.88 12.68
C ASP A 158 -8.28 12.00 12.42
N GLN A 159 -8.57 11.74 11.15
CA GLN A 159 -9.71 10.92 10.71
C GLN A 159 -9.53 9.44 11.05
N LYS A 160 -10.57 8.75 11.50
CA LYS A 160 -10.49 7.29 11.70
C LYS A 160 -10.20 6.58 10.37
N ILE A 161 -9.32 5.58 10.40
CA ILE A 161 -9.24 4.58 9.33
C ILE A 161 -10.40 3.61 9.58
N VAL A 162 -11.41 3.61 8.72
CA VAL A 162 -12.66 2.83 8.86
C VAL A 162 -12.68 1.67 7.88
#